data_AF-A0A5B6VTD9-F1
#
_entry.id   AF-A0A5B6VTD9-F1
#
_cell.length_a   1.000
_cell.length_b   1.000
_cell.length_c   1.000
_cell.angle_alpha   90.00
_cell.angle_beta   90.00
_cell.angle_gamma   90.00
#
_symmetry.space_group_name_H-M   'P 1'
#
loop_
_entity.id
_entity.type
_entity.pdbx_description
1 polymer ?
#
loop_
_entity_poly.entity_id
_entity_poly.type
_entity_poly.pdbx_seq_one_letter_code
_entity_poly.pdbx_strand_id
1 'polypeptide(L)'
;MSSQNSANLVAAQDNKMSKENRHLADFNPNFWGDILLPSLAEMNIDAKAHLQYEELKQQVRRMLVISTDKPYHNLDIIDAIQRLGVAYHFEKEIEEEALHIIYHHHCNNAQIDDDLYTASGRSISSLTRKGYLKNP
;
A
#
# COMPACT_ATOMS: atom_id res chain seq x y z
N MET A 1 -39.56 -14.89 55.36
CA MET A 1 -38.26 -14.28 55.04
C MET A 1 -38.23 -13.99 53.56
N SER A 2 -38.31 -12.72 53.16
CA SER A 2 -37.51 -12.15 52.07
C SER A 2 -37.85 -10.66 51.93
N SER A 3 -36.83 -9.85 52.14
CA SER A 3 -36.85 -8.40 52.28
C SER A 3 -37.22 -7.65 51.01
N GLN A 4 -37.96 -6.56 51.19
CA GLN A 4 -38.00 -5.47 50.22
C GLN A 4 -36.71 -4.64 50.35
N ASN A 5 -35.99 -4.47 49.25
CA ASN A 5 -34.83 -3.59 49.19
C ASN A 5 -35.30 -2.19 48.76
N SER A 6 -35.53 -1.33 49.75
CA SER A 6 -35.69 0.12 49.56
C SER A 6 -34.33 0.73 49.22
N ALA A 7 -34.19 1.35 48.05
CA ALA A 7 -33.03 2.15 47.71
C ALA A 7 -33.15 3.52 48.39
N ASN A 8 -32.30 3.76 49.41
CA ASN A 8 -32.15 5.03 50.08
C ASN A 8 -31.62 6.10 49.11
N LEU A 9 -32.33 7.23 49.02
CA LEU A 9 -31.82 8.47 48.43
C LEU A 9 -30.70 9.02 49.32
N VAL A 10 -29.48 9.04 48.79
CA VAL A 10 -28.35 9.74 49.41
C VAL A 10 -28.47 11.23 49.10
N ALA A 11 -28.50 12.01 50.17
CA ALA A 11 -28.65 13.46 50.18
C ALA A 11 -27.57 14.17 49.33
N ALA A 12 -28.01 15.23 48.66
CA ALA A 12 -27.17 16.16 47.93
C ALA A 12 -26.14 16.80 48.88
N GLN A 13 -24.86 16.49 48.66
CA GLN A 13 -23.78 17.34 49.14
C GLN A 13 -23.57 18.45 48.12
N ASP A 14 -23.87 19.67 48.54
CA ASP A 14 -23.57 20.93 47.87
C ASP A 14 -22.04 21.09 47.76
N ASN A 15 -21.46 20.45 46.75
CA ASN A 15 -20.09 20.70 46.36
C ASN A 15 -20.11 21.96 45.49
N LYS A 16 -19.67 23.08 46.09
CA LYS A 16 -19.48 24.38 45.47
C LYS A 16 -18.46 24.26 44.32
N MET A 17 -18.90 23.73 43.18
CA MET A 17 -18.09 23.63 41.97
C MET A 17 -17.79 25.04 41.50
N SER A 18 -16.51 25.34 41.35
CA SER A 18 -16.02 26.50 40.62
C SER A 18 -16.83 26.65 39.33
N LYS A 19 -17.50 27.80 39.16
CA LYS A 19 -18.13 28.21 37.90
C LYS A 19 -17.03 28.52 36.88
N GLU A 20 -16.29 27.51 36.46
CA GLU A 20 -15.52 27.59 35.23
C GLU A 20 -16.53 27.54 34.09
N ASN A 21 -16.77 28.70 33.47
CA ASN A 21 -17.55 28.84 32.25
C ASN A 21 -16.81 28.16 31.09
N ARG A 22 -16.75 26.83 31.07
CA ARG A 22 -16.26 26.08 29.91
C ARG A 22 -17.30 26.21 28.81
N HIS A 23 -16.87 26.59 27.62
CA HIS A 23 -17.74 26.67 26.45
C HIS A 23 -18.36 25.28 26.19
N LEU A 24 -19.67 25.23 25.96
CA LEU A 24 -20.35 23.98 25.62
C LEU A 24 -19.79 23.47 24.28
N ALA A 25 -19.42 22.19 24.26
CA ALA A 25 -18.88 21.54 23.09
C ALA A 25 -20.05 20.98 22.25
N ASP A 26 -20.61 21.81 21.36
CA ASP A 26 -21.73 21.46 20.48
C ASP A 26 -21.28 20.72 19.22
N PHE A 27 -20.48 19.66 19.40
CA PHE A 27 -20.06 18.81 18.29
C PHE A 27 -21.17 17.85 17.88
N ASN A 28 -21.30 17.62 16.59
CA ASN A 28 -22.22 16.63 16.07
C ASN A 28 -21.83 15.24 16.60
N PRO A 29 -22.78 14.42 17.07
CA PRO A 29 -22.47 13.07 17.54
C PRO A 29 -21.74 12.27 16.46
N ASN A 30 -20.91 11.33 16.91
CA ASN A 30 -20.20 10.45 16.00
C ASN A 30 -21.23 9.70 15.13
N PHE A 31 -20.98 9.64 13.83
CA PHE A 31 -21.88 8.92 12.92
C PHE A 31 -21.82 7.40 13.17
N TRP A 32 -20.65 6.90 13.60
CA TRP A 32 -20.36 5.48 13.70
C TRP A 32 -20.63 4.87 15.08
N GLY A 33 -20.91 5.67 16.11
CA GLY A 33 -21.27 5.17 17.44
C GLY A 33 -20.35 4.06 17.95
N ASP A 34 -21.02 3.04 18.49
CA ASP A 34 -20.41 1.79 18.93
C ASP A 34 -20.55 0.70 17.85
N ILE A 35 -20.86 1.05 16.60
CA ILE A 35 -21.11 0.09 15.50
C ILE A 35 -19.85 -0.70 15.15
N LEU A 36 -18.68 -0.10 15.36
CA LEU A 36 -17.37 -0.73 15.15
C LEU A 36 -16.88 -1.48 16.41
N LEU A 37 -17.60 -1.37 17.53
CA LEU A 37 -17.23 -2.00 18.79
C LEU A 37 -17.72 -3.43 19.01
N PRO A 38 -18.64 -4.05 18.22
CA PRO A 38 -18.86 -5.49 18.36
C PRO A 38 -17.52 -6.17 18.11
N SER A 39 -17.02 -6.78 19.18
CA SER A 39 -15.83 -7.62 19.23
C SER A 39 -15.71 -8.35 17.91
N LEU A 40 -14.51 -8.28 17.30
CA LEU A 40 -14.06 -9.10 16.19
C LEU A 40 -14.40 -10.57 16.51
N ALA A 41 -15.65 -10.95 16.27
CA ALA A 41 -16.12 -12.30 16.43
C ALA A 41 -15.35 -12.99 15.34
N GLU A 42 -14.38 -13.79 15.75
CA GLU A 42 -13.53 -14.61 14.90
C GLU A 42 -14.43 -15.16 13.80
N MET A 43 -14.32 -14.61 12.59
CA MET A 43 -15.18 -15.01 11.50
C MET A 43 -14.89 -16.49 11.32
N ASN A 44 -15.83 -17.35 11.71
CA ASN A 44 -15.66 -18.77 11.60
C ASN A 44 -15.85 -19.10 10.12
N ILE A 45 -14.78 -18.90 9.35
CA ILE A 45 -14.74 -19.13 7.92
C ILE A 45 -14.86 -20.64 7.76
N ASP A 46 -15.93 -21.06 7.08
CA ASP A 46 -16.18 -22.46 6.76
C ASP A 46 -14.94 -23.07 6.08
N ALA A 47 -14.56 -24.29 6.46
CA ALA A 47 -13.36 -24.96 5.94
C ALA A 47 -13.40 -25.08 4.41
N LYS A 48 -14.61 -25.22 3.83
CA LYS A 48 -14.81 -25.21 2.38
C LYS A 48 -14.47 -23.84 1.76
N ALA A 49 -14.88 -22.74 2.40
CA ALA A 49 -14.59 -21.40 1.92
C ALA A 49 -13.07 -21.11 1.96
N HIS A 50 -12.39 -21.59 3.01
CA HIS A 50 -10.93 -21.49 3.09
C HIS A 50 -10.23 -22.27 1.96
N LEU A 51 -10.70 -23.48 1.65
CA LEU A 51 -10.15 -24.28 0.56
C LEU A 51 -10.32 -23.58 -0.79
N GLN A 52 -11.52 -23.04 -1.07
CA GLN A 52 -11.79 -22.30 -2.30
C GLN A 52 -10.92 -21.05 -2.42
N TYR A 53 -10.67 -20.34 -1.32
CA TYR A 53 -9.75 -19.21 -1.29
C TYR A 53 -8.33 -19.62 -1.69
N GLU A 54 -7.80 -20.70 -1.12
CA GLU A 54 -6.46 -21.18 -1.46
C GLU A 54 -6.36 -21.67 -2.92
N GLU A 55 -7.37 -22.37 -3.42
CA GLU A 55 -7.43 -22.80 -4.82
C GLU A 55 -7.41 -21.60 -5.78
N LEU A 56 -8.23 -20.58 -5.50
CA LEU A 56 -8.29 -19.37 -6.30
C LEU A 56 -6.98 -18.60 -6.25
N LYS A 57 -6.37 -18.49 -5.07
CA LYS A 57 -5.05 -17.86 -4.90
C LYS A 57 -3.98 -18.55 -5.74
N GLN A 58 -3.95 -19.88 -5.75
CA GLN A 58 -3.03 -20.64 -6.60
C GLN A 58 -3.33 -20.47 -8.09
N GLN A 59 -4.60 -20.32 -8.47
CA GLN A 59 -4.98 -20.05 -9.86
C GLN A 59 -4.44 -18.70 -10.34
N VAL A 60 -4.57 -17.64 -9.53
CA VAL A 60 -4.04 -16.32 -9.85
C VAL A 60 -2.50 -16.37 -9.97
N ARG A 61 -1.81 -17.10 -9.07
CA ARG A 61 -0.35 -17.32 -9.18
C ARG A 61 0.05 -17.96 -10.50
N ARG A 62 -0.66 -19.01 -10.92
CA ARG A 62 -0.40 -19.65 -12.22
C ARG A 62 -0.62 -18.70 -13.38
N MET A 63 -1.64 -17.85 -13.33
CA MET A 63 -1.89 -16.87 -14.38
C MET A 63 -0.75 -15.86 -14.51
N LEU A 64 -0.17 -15.42 -13.38
CA LEU A 64 1.00 -14.53 -13.37
C LEU A 64 2.23 -15.22 -13.95
N VAL A 65 2.52 -16.48 -13.56
CA VAL A 65 3.70 -17.23 -14.02
C VAL A 65 3.62 -17.66 -15.50
N ILE A 66 2.48 -18.18 -15.97
CA ILE A 66 2.31 -18.64 -17.36
C ILE A 66 2.50 -17.48 -18.34
N SER A 67 2.08 -16.30 -17.92
CA SER A 67 2.09 -15.12 -18.77
C SER A 67 3.44 -14.40 -18.77
N THR A 68 4.41 -14.82 -17.94
CA THR A 68 5.80 -14.33 -18.02
C THR A 68 6.44 -14.66 -19.38
N ASP A 69 5.92 -15.64 -20.12
CA ASP A 69 6.31 -15.87 -21.52
C ASP A 69 5.92 -14.70 -22.46
N LYS A 70 5.02 -13.82 -22.03
CA LYS A 70 4.51 -12.65 -22.77
C LYS A 70 4.41 -11.43 -21.84
N PRO A 71 5.45 -10.58 -21.73
CA PRO A 71 5.59 -9.56 -20.68
C PRO A 71 4.45 -8.53 -20.61
N TYR A 72 3.67 -8.38 -21.68
CA TYR A 72 2.57 -7.40 -21.73
C TYR A 72 1.20 -7.98 -21.37
N HIS A 73 1.04 -9.31 -21.35
CA HIS A 73 -0.26 -9.93 -21.08
C HIS A 73 -0.63 -9.92 -19.58
N ASN A 74 0.39 -9.82 -18.72
CA ASN A 74 0.23 -9.83 -17.27
C ASN A 74 -0.24 -8.50 -16.66
N LEU A 75 -0.08 -7.40 -17.39
CA LEU A 75 -0.36 -6.06 -16.85
C LEU A 75 -1.83 -5.89 -16.42
N ASP A 76 -2.77 -6.47 -17.18
CA ASP A 76 -4.20 -6.41 -16.87
C ASP A 76 -4.52 -7.18 -15.57
N ILE A 77 -3.83 -8.29 -15.33
CA ILE A 77 -4.01 -9.11 -14.13
C ILE A 77 -3.43 -8.38 -12.92
N ILE A 78 -2.26 -7.76 -13.07
CA ILE A 78 -1.63 -6.97 -12.02
C ILE A 78 -2.50 -5.75 -11.65
N ASP A 79 -3.04 -5.02 -12.64
CA ASP A 79 -3.97 -3.91 -12.40
C ASP A 79 -5.19 -4.37 -11.59
N ALA A 80 -5.80 -5.49 -11.99
CA ALA A 80 -6.95 -6.05 -11.29
C ALA A 80 -6.61 -6.42 -9.83
N ILE A 81 -5.47 -7.07 -9.60
CA ILE A 81 -5.00 -7.46 -8.25
C ILE A 81 -4.77 -6.24 -7.36
N GLN A 82 -4.16 -5.19 -7.90
CA GLN A 82 -3.91 -3.94 -7.17
C GLN A 82 -5.21 -3.22 -6.82
N ARG A 83 -6.15 -3.12 -7.77
CA ARG A 83 -7.46 -2.47 -7.57
C ARG A 83 -8.36 -3.24 -6.61
N LEU A 84 -8.21 -4.57 -6.53
CA LEU A 84 -8.86 -5.41 -5.53
C LEU A 84 -8.24 -5.28 -4.14
N GLY A 85 -7.07 -4.63 -4.00
CA GLY A 85 -6.38 -4.47 -2.72
C GLY A 85 -5.77 -5.77 -2.18
N VAL A 86 -5.57 -6.77 -3.04
CA VAL A 86 -5.04 -8.10 -2.65
C VAL A 86 -3.61 -8.34 -3.12
N ALA A 87 -2.93 -7.31 -3.62
CA ALA A 87 -1.57 -7.38 -4.14
C ALA A 87 -0.54 -7.94 -3.15
N TYR A 88 -0.75 -7.73 -1.84
CA TYR A 88 0.13 -8.24 -0.78
C TYR A 88 0.26 -9.78 -0.74
N HIS A 89 -0.65 -10.51 -1.40
CA HIS A 89 -0.56 -11.97 -1.53
C HIS A 89 0.36 -12.44 -2.67
N PHE A 90 0.75 -11.53 -3.57
CA PHE A 90 1.42 -11.81 -4.85
C PHE A 90 2.65 -10.90 -5.08
N GLU A 91 3.24 -10.34 -4.02
CA GLU A 91 4.35 -9.36 -4.14
C GLU A 91 5.52 -9.92 -4.96
N LYS A 92 5.88 -11.18 -4.73
CA LYS A 92 6.99 -11.84 -5.43
C LYS A 92 6.71 -11.97 -6.92
N GLU A 93 5.52 -12.44 -7.27
CA GLU A 93 5.11 -12.63 -8.66
C GLU A 93 5.03 -11.29 -9.41
N ILE A 94 4.60 -10.22 -8.73
CA ILE A 94 4.55 -8.86 -9.29
C ILE A 94 5.96 -8.29 -9.51
N GLU A 95 6.87 -8.50 -8.54
CA GLU A 95 8.27 -8.07 -8.67
C GLU A 95 8.99 -8.79 -9.82
N GLU A 96 8.81 -10.11 -9.92
CA GLU A 96 9.37 -10.92 -11.00
C GLU A 96 8.88 -10.44 -12.38
N GLU A 97 7.59 -10.17 -12.51
CA GLU A 97 7.04 -9.66 -13.76
C GLU A 97 7.57 -8.26 -14.11
N ALA A 98 7.67 -7.37 -13.11
CA ALA A 98 8.23 -6.04 -13.31
C ALA A 98 9.70 -6.10 -13.80
N LEU A 99 10.51 -6.98 -13.22
CA LEU A 99 11.88 -7.23 -13.67
C LEU A 99 11.92 -7.79 -15.10
N HIS A 100 11.02 -8.71 -15.43
CA HIS A 100 10.94 -9.31 -16.75
C HIS A 100 10.60 -8.26 -17.83
N ILE A 101 9.65 -7.36 -17.57
CA ILE A 101 9.30 -6.25 -18.46
C ILE A 101 10.50 -5.32 -18.68
N ILE A 102 11.21 -4.95 -17.61
CA ILE A 102 12.40 -4.09 -17.69
C ILE A 102 13.48 -4.75 -18.54
N TYR A 103 13.78 -6.04 -18.29
CA TYR A 103 14.77 -6.79 -19.05
C TYR A 103 14.41 -6.85 -20.54
N HIS A 104 13.16 -7.21 -20.86
CA HIS A 104 12.69 -7.28 -22.25
C HIS A 104 12.80 -5.92 -22.96
N HIS A 105 12.47 -4.82 -22.28
CA HIS A 105 12.63 -3.48 -22.85
C HIS A 105 14.10 -3.12 -23.13
N HIS A 106 15.02 -3.45 -22.22
CA HIS A 106 16.44 -3.13 -22.40
C HIS A 106 17.10 -4.01 -23.47
N CYS A 107 16.79 -5.31 -23.52
CA CYS A 107 17.37 -6.23 -24.50
C CYS A 107 16.86 -5.99 -25.92
N ASN A 108 15.60 -5.60 -26.09
CA ASN A 108 15.05 -5.29 -27.42
C ASN A 108 15.43 -3.88 -27.91
N ASN A 109 15.70 -2.93 -27.00
CA ASN A 109 16.14 -1.58 -27.37
C ASN A 109 17.66 -1.47 -27.55
N ALA A 110 18.45 -2.45 -27.11
CA ALA A 110 19.91 -2.47 -27.28
C ALA A 110 20.39 -2.61 -28.75
N GLN A 111 19.47 -2.75 -29.72
CA GLN A 111 19.82 -2.68 -31.15
C GLN A 111 19.70 -1.26 -31.75
N ILE A 112 19.24 -0.28 -31.00
CA ILE A 112 19.08 1.09 -31.50
C ILE A 112 19.83 2.05 -30.59
N ASP A 113 20.91 2.61 -31.14
CA ASP A 113 21.59 3.83 -30.71
C ASP A 113 22.79 3.68 -29.77
N ASP A 114 23.81 2.98 -30.26
CA ASP A 114 25.19 3.13 -29.80
C ASP A 114 26.06 3.83 -30.86
N ASP A 115 25.49 4.78 -31.63
CA ASP A 115 26.20 5.44 -32.73
C ASP A 115 25.81 6.91 -32.91
N LEU A 116 25.93 7.74 -31.87
CA LEU A 116 26.23 9.18 -32.05
C LEU A 116 26.68 9.90 -30.77
N TYR A 117 26.25 9.46 -29.59
CA TYR A 117 26.50 10.23 -28.36
C TYR A 117 27.93 10.08 -27.82
N THR A 118 28.59 8.94 -28.08
CA THR A 118 29.97 8.67 -27.63
C THR A 118 31.03 9.45 -28.44
N ALA A 119 30.71 9.88 -29.68
CA ALA A 119 31.65 10.60 -30.54
C ALA A 119 31.77 12.11 -30.22
N SER A 120 30.78 12.71 -29.54
CA SER A 120 30.73 14.18 -29.36
C SER A 120 31.54 14.70 -28.15
N GLY A 121 31.90 13.84 -27.18
CA GLY A 121 32.58 14.26 -25.95
C GLY A 121 34.09 14.53 -26.05
N ARG A 122 34.74 14.22 -27.18
CA ARG A 122 36.21 14.29 -27.30
C ARG A 122 36.77 15.62 -27.81
N SER A 123 35.93 16.51 -28.34
CA SER A 123 36.41 17.77 -28.95
C SER A 123 36.59 18.92 -27.95
N ILE A 124 35.80 18.98 -26.88
CA ILE A 124 35.81 20.16 -25.97
C ILE A 124 36.98 20.10 -24.96
N SER A 125 37.43 18.91 -24.54
CA SER A 125 38.50 18.77 -23.53
C SER A 125 39.93 18.91 -24.08
N SER A 126 40.10 18.95 -25.41
CA SER A 126 41.40 19.10 -26.07
C SER A 126 41.92 20.55 -25.99
N LEU A 127 41.03 21.54 -26.00
CA LEU A 127 41.41 22.95 -26.10
C LEU A 127 41.81 23.59 -24.76
N THR A 128 41.42 23.02 -23.63
CA THR A 128 41.71 23.61 -22.30
C THR A 128 43.10 23.25 -21.75
N ARG A 129 43.84 22.32 -22.37
CA ARG A 129 45.18 21.91 -21.88
C ARG A 129 46.34 22.74 -22.44
N LYS A 130 46.14 23.57 -23.48
CA LYS A 130 47.24 24.31 -24.14
C LYS A 130 47.42 25.77 -23.68
N GLY A 131 46.64 26.22 -22.68
CA GLY A 131 46.72 27.58 -22.12
C GLY A 131 47.56 27.74 -20.86
N TYR A 132 47.94 26.64 -20.17
CA TYR A 132 48.67 26.71 -18.89
C TYR A 132 50.19 26.66 -19.08
N LEU A 133 50.76 27.48 -19.96
CA LEU A 133 52.18 27.84 -19.96
C LEU A 133 52.38 29.24 -20.57
N LYS A 134 51.99 30.29 -19.84
CA LYS A 134 52.70 31.57 -19.94
C LYS A 134 52.51 32.42 -18.68
N ASN A 135 53.62 32.50 -17.95
CA ASN A 135 53.93 33.31 -16.77
C ASN A 135 53.65 34.81 -16.96
N PRO A 136 53.72 35.60 -15.87
CA PRO A 136 55.02 36.16 -15.45
C PRO A 136 55.66 35.45 -14.26
#